data_AF-A0A3D0X8K4-F1
#
_entry.id   AF-A0A3D0X8K4-F1
#
_cell.length_a   1.000
_cell.length_b   1.000
_cell.length_c   1.000
_cell.angle_alpha   90.00
_cell.angle_beta   90.00
_cell.angle_gamma   90.00
#
_symmetry.space_group_name_H-M   'P 1'
#
loop_
_entity.id
_entity.type
_entity.pdbx_description
1 polymer ?
#
loop_
_entity_poly.entity_id
_entity_poly.type
_entity_poly.pdbx_seq_one_letter_code
_entity_poly.pdbx_strand_id
1 'polypeptide(L)'
;MYRKSGESAEFEVEQPYNILSETLSADYLNSLYDCLCSHNISDFDGVIVACGTDTLQYVCSFLSYKLGLCGVPVVVVSANYPLPDKRSNGLNNFCAAVDFIASGEG
;
A
#
# COMPACT_ATOMS: atom_id res chain seq x y z
N MET A 1 -7.57 0.61 -0.12
CA MET A 1 -8.00 -0.79 -0.27
C MET A 1 -8.73 -0.95 -1.60
N TYR A 2 -8.71 -2.14 -2.18
CA TYR A 2 -9.15 -2.38 -3.56
C TYR A 2 -10.21 -3.50 -3.61
N ARG A 3 -11.27 -3.32 -4.40
CA ARG A 3 -12.35 -4.29 -4.65
C ARG A 3 -12.57 -4.46 -6.15
N LYS A 4 -12.65 -5.69 -6.64
CA LYS A 4 -12.89 -6.02 -8.05
C LYS A 4 -14.38 -6.18 -8.33
N SER A 5 -14.90 -5.40 -9.29
CA SER A 5 -16.25 -5.56 -9.84
C SER A 5 -16.14 -5.60 -11.37
N GLY A 6 -16.08 -6.80 -11.96
CA GLY A 6 -15.90 -6.98 -13.41
C GLY A 6 -14.51 -6.59 -13.94
N GLU A 7 -14.45 -5.91 -15.11
CA GLU A 7 -13.22 -5.38 -15.75
C GLU A 7 -12.69 -4.08 -15.11
N SER A 8 -13.40 -3.52 -14.13
CA SER A 8 -13.04 -2.26 -13.48
C SER A 8 -12.66 -2.44 -12.02
N ALA A 9 -11.64 -1.68 -11.61
CA ALA A 9 -11.14 -1.68 -10.27
C ALA A 9 -11.85 -0.62 -9.38
N GLU A 10 -12.42 -1.01 -8.24
CA GLU A 10 -12.98 -0.08 -7.23
C GLU A 10 -11.96 0.15 -6.10
N PHE A 11 -11.76 1.40 -5.70
CA PHE A 11 -10.80 1.76 -4.66
C PHE A 11 -11.50 2.48 -3.51
N GLU A 12 -11.22 2.02 -2.30
CA GLU A 12 -11.42 2.77 -1.06
C GLU A 12 -10.09 3.39 -0.66
N VAL A 13 -10.04 4.71 -0.48
CA VAL A 13 -8.76 5.43 -0.31
C VAL A 13 -8.72 6.11 1.05
N GLU A 14 -7.65 5.83 1.79
CA GLU A 14 -7.38 6.40 3.11
C GLU A 14 -5.98 6.99 3.14
N GLN A 15 -5.82 8.11 3.86
CA GLN A 15 -4.53 8.79 4.04
C GLN A 15 -4.28 9.04 5.53
N PRO A 16 -3.67 8.07 6.25
CA PRO A 16 -3.42 8.23 7.69
C PRO A 16 -2.44 9.37 7.99
N TYR A 17 -1.56 9.71 7.05
CA TYR A 17 -0.63 10.83 7.14
C TYR A 17 0.00 11.18 5.78
N ASN A 18 0.69 12.31 5.73
CA ASN A 18 1.52 12.74 4.60
C ASN A 18 2.83 13.33 5.11
N ILE A 19 3.93 12.57 4.99
CA ILE A 19 5.25 12.94 5.48
C ILE A 19 6.33 12.56 4.46
N LEU A 20 7.51 13.16 4.60
CA LEU A 20 8.72 12.63 3.96
C LEU A 20 9.08 11.29 4.61
N SER A 21 9.54 10.32 3.81
CA SER A 21 9.95 8.99 4.32
C SER A 21 11.05 9.09 5.38
N GLU A 22 11.94 10.06 5.24
CA GLU A 22 13.03 10.39 6.14
C GLU A 22 12.55 10.78 7.54
N THR A 23 11.28 11.16 7.68
CA THR A 23 10.63 11.53 8.94
C THR A 23 9.84 10.37 9.56
N LEU A 24 9.85 9.17 8.94
CA LEU A 24 9.13 8.02 9.48
C LEU A 24 9.55 7.73 10.92
N SER A 25 8.57 7.50 11.78
CA SER A 25 8.74 7.15 13.18
C SER A 25 7.78 6.02 13.57
N ALA A 26 7.95 5.48 14.78
CA ALA A 26 7.05 4.47 15.32
C ALA A 26 5.59 4.95 15.40
N ASP A 27 5.35 6.23 15.68
CA ASP A 27 4.00 6.79 15.78
C ASP A 27 3.27 6.76 14.43
N TYR A 28 3.98 7.07 13.35
CA TYR A 28 3.44 6.97 11.99
C TYR A 28 3.23 5.51 11.57
N LEU A 29 4.15 4.61 11.93
CA LEU A 29 3.96 3.17 11.68
C LEU A 29 2.69 2.63 12.38
N ASN A 30 2.48 3.00 13.65
CA ASN A 30 1.27 2.62 14.37
C ASN A 30 0.02 3.26 13.76
N SER A 31 0.08 4.54 13.37
CA SER A 31 -1.05 5.22 12.71
C SER A 31 -1.45 4.55 11.39
N LEU A 32 -0.48 4.07 10.60
CA LEU A 32 -0.74 3.27 9.40
C LEU A 32 -1.43 1.94 9.76
N TYR A 33 -0.92 1.23 10.76
CA TYR A 33 -1.51 -0.03 11.19
C TYR A 33 -2.92 0.15 11.74
N ASP A 34 -3.16 1.16 12.55
CA ASP A 34 -4.47 1.46 13.13
C ASP A 34 -5.50 1.80 12.03
N CYS A 35 -5.07 2.51 10.97
CA CYS A 35 -5.89 2.75 9.78
C CYS A 35 -6.22 1.46 9.02
N LEU A 36 -5.28 0.53 8.89
CA LEU A 36 -5.57 -0.78 8.31
C LEU A 36 -6.57 -1.56 9.18
N CYS A 37 -6.41 -1.53 10.50
CA CYS A 37 -7.29 -2.22 11.45
C CYS A 37 -8.66 -1.57 11.63
N SER A 38 -8.85 -0.31 11.26
CA SER A 38 -10.17 0.33 11.27
C SER A 38 -11.09 -0.19 10.17
N HIS A 39 -10.57 -1.04 9.27
CA HIS A 39 -11.32 -1.69 8.21
C HIS A 39 -11.27 -3.21 8.40
N ASN A 40 -12.30 -3.90 7.92
CA ASN A 40 -12.23 -5.34 7.76
C ASN A 40 -11.48 -5.66 6.46
N ILE A 41 -10.16 -5.86 6.57
CA ILE A 41 -9.27 -6.09 5.42
C ILE A 41 -9.74 -7.29 4.56
N SER A 42 -10.44 -8.25 5.17
CA SER A 42 -10.98 -9.44 4.49
C SER A 42 -12.08 -9.14 3.47
N ASP A 43 -12.65 -7.93 3.50
CA ASP A 43 -13.68 -7.50 2.55
C ASP A 43 -13.09 -6.98 1.22
N PHE A 44 -11.75 -6.97 1.10
CA PHE A 44 -11.00 -6.48 -0.05
C PHE A 44 -10.20 -7.59 -0.72
N ASP A 45 -10.03 -7.49 -2.04
CA ASP A 45 -9.17 -8.41 -2.79
C ASP A 45 -7.69 -8.17 -2.51
N GLY A 46 -7.34 -6.96 -2.06
CA GLY A 46 -5.98 -6.61 -1.66
C GLY A 46 -5.84 -5.18 -1.13
N VAL A 47 -4.68 -4.92 -0.54
CA VAL A 47 -4.32 -3.61 0.01
C VAL A 47 -3.07 -3.10 -0.71
N ILE A 48 -3.11 -1.86 -1.17
CA ILE A 48 -1.94 -1.15 -1.70
C ILE A 48 -1.58 -0.04 -0.73
N VAL A 49 -0.34 -0.04 -0.25
CA VAL A 49 0.21 1.00 0.64
C VAL A 49 1.21 1.84 -0.14
N ALA A 50 0.93 3.13 -0.31
CA ALA A 50 1.87 4.07 -0.92
C ALA A 50 2.84 4.62 0.12
N CYS A 51 4.15 4.46 -0.11
CA CYS A 51 5.20 4.93 0.79
C CYS A 51 6.32 5.64 0.02
N GLY A 52 7.10 6.46 0.72
CA GLY A 52 8.37 6.98 0.21
C GLY A 52 9.44 5.87 0.09
N THR A 53 10.42 6.08 -0.77
CA THR A 53 11.44 5.07 -1.11
C THR A 53 12.38 4.77 0.05
N ASP A 54 12.79 5.79 0.81
CA ASP A 54 13.90 5.69 1.75
C ASP A 54 13.62 4.72 2.90
N THR A 55 12.35 4.64 3.29
CA THR A 55 11.90 3.80 4.40
C THR A 55 10.96 2.68 3.97
N LEU A 56 10.86 2.41 2.67
CA LEU A 56 9.99 1.37 2.12
C LEU A 56 10.24 0.02 2.81
N GLN A 57 11.50 -0.42 2.91
CA GLN A 57 11.83 -1.69 3.56
C GLN A 57 11.39 -1.76 5.03
N TYR A 58 11.45 -0.65 5.76
CA TYR A 58 11.07 -0.60 7.17
C TYR A 58 9.55 -0.72 7.34
N VAL A 59 8.78 -0.05 6.47
CA VAL A 59 7.32 -0.18 6.43
C VAL A 59 6.92 -1.62 6.09
N CYS A 60 7.56 -2.23 5.07
CA CYS A 60 7.30 -3.62 4.70
C CYS A 60 7.57 -4.58 5.87
N SER A 61 8.73 -4.48 6.52
CA SER A 61 9.07 -5.34 7.66
C SER A 61 8.10 -5.14 8.83
N PHE A 62 7.76 -3.90 9.17
CA PHE A 62 6.81 -3.60 10.24
C PHE A 62 5.44 -4.22 9.97
N LEU A 63 4.88 -4.03 8.77
CA LEU A 63 3.58 -4.59 8.39
C LEU A 63 3.61 -6.12 8.37
N SER A 64 4.69 -6.73 7.87
CA SER A 64 4.85 -8.19 7.87
C SER A 64 4.77 -8.78 9.28
N TYR A 65 5.40 -8.14 10.27
CA TYR A 65 5.29 -8.57 11.67
C TYR A 65 3.92 -8.30 12.29
N LYS A 66 3.29 -7.16 11.98
CA LYS A 66 2.02 -6.74 12.59
C LYS A 66 0.81 -7.47 12.04
N LEU A 67 0.78 -7.72 10.73
CA LEU A 67 -0.34 -8.41 10.06
C LEU A 67 -0.25 -9.93 10.18
N GLY A 68 0.94 -10.48 10.49
CA GLY A 68 1.14 -11.91 10.66
C GLY A 68 0.71 -12.72 9.43
N LEU A 69 -0.03 -13.80 9.64
CA LEU A 69 -0.61 -14.61 8.56
C LEU A 69 -1.89 -13.93 8.02
N CYS A 70 -1.70 -12.88 7.21
CA CYS A 70 -2.78 -12.21 6.50
C CYS A 70 -3.14 -13.01 5.24
N GLY A 71 -4.42 -13.34 5.06
CA GLY A 71 -4.92 -14.02 3.87
C GLY A 71 -5.19 -13.09 2.68
N VAL A 72 -5.02 -11.79 2.87
CA VAL A 72 -5.24 -10.75 1.85
C VAL A 72 -3.88 -10.18 1.42
N PRO A 73 -3.58 -10.09 0.12
CA PRO A 73 -2.31 -9.55 -0.35
C PRO A 73 -2.15 -8.08 0.03
N VAL A 74 -1.01 -7.75 0.63
CA VAL A 74 -0.63 -6.36 0.97
C VAL A 74 0.61 -5.99 0.17
N VAL A 75 0.45 -5.09 -0.79
CA VAL A 75 1.51 -4.63 -1.69
C VAL A 75 1.92 -3.22 -1.31
N VAL A 76 3.20 -3.02 -1.01
CA VAL A 76 3.74 -1.68 -0.71
C VAL A 76 4.44 -1.14 -1.94
N VAL A 77 4.04 0.05 -2.39
CA VAL A 77 4.55 0.71 -3.59
C VAL A 77 5.22 2.04 -3.25
N SER A 78 6.18 2.44 -4.07
CA SER A 78 6.86 3.74 -3.99
C SER A 78 7.16 4.28 -5.39
N ALA A 79 7.64 5.52 -5.48
CA ALA A 79 8.05 6.13 -6.73
C ALA A 79 9.43 6.79 -6.56
N ASN A 80 10.31 6.61 -7.55
CA ASN A 80 11.66 7.21 -7.56
C ASN A 80 11.64 8.71 -7.94
N TYR A 81 10.54 9.17 -8.55
CA TYR A 81 10.32 10.59 -8.86
C TYR A 81 8.87 10.98 -8.55
N PRO A 82 8.60 12.27 -8.22
CA PRO A 82 7.25 12.78 -8.06
C PRO A 82 6.36 12.48 -9.26
N LEU A 83 5.07 12.26 -9.04
CA LEU A 83 4.13 11.85 -10.10
C LEU A 83 4.12 12.75 -11.36
N PRO A 84 4.26 14.10 -11.26
CA PRO A 84 4.31 14.94 -12.46
C PRO A 84 5.61 14.82 -13.28
N ASP A 85 6.68 14.22 -12.74
CA ASP A 85 7.93 14.02 -13.49
C ASP A 85 7.71 12.93 -14.54
N LYS A 86 8.09 13.20 -15.80
CA LYS A 86 7.99 12.26 -16.92
C LYS A 86 8.76 10.94 -16.71
N ARG A 87 9.73 10.91 -15.79
CA ARG A 87 10.50 9.73 -15.41
C ARG A 87 9.86 8.97 -14.26
N SER A 88 8.76 9.46 -13.69
CA SER A 88 8.08 8.83 -12.58
C SER A 88 7.61 7.44 -12.96
N ASN A 89 7.94 6.49 -12.10
CA ASN A 89 7.45 5.12 -12.15
C ASN A 89 6.28 4.90 -11.18
N GLY A 90 5.77 5.96 -10.53
CA GLY A 90 4.72 5.82 -9.51
C GLY A 90 3.43 5.20 -10.03
N LEU A 91 2.96 5.66 -11.20
CA LEU A 91 1.77 5.09 -11.84
C LEU A 91 2.00 3.64 -12.27
N ASN A 92 3.15 3.35 -12.89
CA ASN A 92 3.49 2.00 -13.34
C ASN A 92 3.57 1.02 -12.17
N ASN A 93 4.20 1.43 -11.05
CA ASN A 93 4.30 0.61 -9.84
C ASN A 93 2.93 0.39 -9.20
N PHE A 94 2.06 1.40 -9.19
CA PHE A 94 0.69 1.28 -8.70
C PHE A 94 -0.14 0.31 -9.58
N CYS A 95 -0.09 0.46 -10.91
CA CYS A 95 -0.76 -0.45 -11.84
C CYS A 95 -0.26 -1.89 -11.67
N ALA A 96 1.06 -2.09 -11.55
CA ALA A 96 1.63 -3.41 -11.32
C ALA A 96 1.12 -4.04 -10.00
N ALA A 97 0.90 -3.25 -8.95
CA ALA A 97 0.32 -3.74 -7.70
C ALA A 97 -1.17 -4.13 -7.87
N VAL A 98 -1.94 -3.36 -8.64
CA VAL A 98 -3.33 -3.72 -8.99
C VAL A 98 -3.35 -5.02 -9.79
N ASP A 99 -2.48 -5.15 -10.80
CA ASP A 99 -2.39 -6.35 -11.64
C ASP A 99 -1.98 -7.59 -10.81
N PHE A 100 -1.02 -7.43 -9.90
CA PHE A 100 -0.60 -8.49 -8.98
C PHE A 100 -1.75 -8.97 -8.07
N ILE A 101 -2.53 -8.05 -7.51
CA ILE A 101 -3.70 -8.44 -6.71
C ILE A 101 -4.76 -9.11 -7.60
N ALA A 102 -5.00 -8.56 -8.79
CA ALA A 102 -6.03 -9.05 -9.70
C ALA A 102 -5.72 -10.41 -10.33
N SER A 103 -4.43 -10.80 -10.42
CA SER A 103 -4.02 -12.11 -10.92
C SER A 103 -4.30 -13.24 -9.92
N GLY A 104 -4.42 -12.91 -8.63
CA GLY A 104 -4.55 -13.91 -7.56
C GLY A 104 -3.26 -14.71 -7.33
N GLU A 105 -2.12 -14.24 -7.85
CA GLU A 105 -0.82 -14.86 -7.62
C GLU A 105 -0.21 -14.27 -6.33
N GLY A 106 -0.17 -15.08 -5.27
CA GLY A 106 0.35 -14.70 -3.94
C GLY A 106 0.42 -15.87 -2.98
#